data_AF-A0A8I1WNE5-F1
#
_entry.id   AF-A0A8I1WNE5-F1
#
_cell.length_a   1.000
_cell.length_b   1.000
_cell.length_c   1.000
_cell.angle_alpha   90.00
_cell.angle_beta   90.00
_cell.angle_gamma   90.00
#
_symmetry.space_group_name_H-M   'P 1'
#
loop_
_entity.id
_entity.type
_entity.pdbx_description
1 polymer ?
#
loop_
_entity_poly.entity_id
_entity_poly.type
_entity_poly.pdbx_seq_one_letter_code
_entity_poly.pdbx_strand_id
1 'polypeptide(L)'
;MKTCSKCSEEKPAVEFGLRRRSPDGLQAWCRDCRREYQRDYIRQHRDLARHRESQNRYRIRHREKHRAHGILRKAVQSGRMVVPTWCQRCGCVTELEAHHHDYGKPLAVEWLCSICHGLAHRSGHGGAHAGL
;
A
#
# COMPACT_ATOMS: atom_id res chain seq x y z
N MET A 1 -1.11 0.54 34.02
CA MET A 1 -0.19 1.63 33.67
C MET A 1 1.20 1.06 33.47
N LYS A 2 2.07 1.71 32.69
CA LYS A 2 3.48 1.31 32.49
C LYS A 2 4.32 2.55 32.20
N THR A 3 5.53 2.59 32.75
CA THR A 3 6.49 3.66 32.49
C THR A 3 7.34 3.35 31.26
N CYS A 4 7.42 4.29 30.33
CA CYS A 4 8.30 4.20 29.18
C CYS A 4 9.76 4.39 29.60
N SER A 5 10.67 3.46 29.29
CA SER A 5 12.08 3.60 29.67
C SER A 5 12.90 4.58 28.81
N LYS A 6 12.28 5.23 27.80
CA LYS A 6 12.93 6.27 26.97
C LYS A 6 12.51 7.69 27.36
N CYS A 7 11.21 7.97 27.54
CA CYS A 7 10.72 9.30 27.93
C CYS A 7 10.33 9.41 29.42
N SER A 8 10.39 8.32 30.17
CA SER A 8 10.07 8.25 31.61
C SER A 8 8.62 8.60 32.00
N GLU A 9 7.72 8.79 31.03
CA GLU A 9 6.30 9.02 31.29
C GLU A 9 5.54 7.71 31.60
N GLU A 10 4.62 7.78 32.56
CA GLU A 10 3.65 6.71 32.82
C GLU A 10 2.49 6.80 31.83
N LYS A 11 2.24 5.71 31.09
CA LYS A 11 1.19 5.66 30.06
C LYS A 11 0.33 4.40 30.21
N PRO A 12 -0.90 4.40 29.66
CA PRO A 12 -1.72 3.19 29.57
C PRO A 12 -1.05 2.11 28.72
N ALA A 13 -1.37 0.84 28.97
CA ALA A 13 -0.79 -0.30 28.26
C ALA A 13 -0.99 -0.24 26.73
N VAL A 14 -2.08 0.39 26.26
CA VAL A 14 -2.40 0.54 24.83
C VAL A 14 -1.37 1.40 24.09
N GLU A 15 -0.67 2.28 24.81
CA GLU A 15 0.40 3.13 24.28
C GLU A 15 1.72 2.38 24.05
N PHE A 16 1.76 1.09 24.35
CA PHE A 16 2.90 0.22 24.11
C PHE A 16 2.58 -0.78 23.01
N GLY A 17 3.59 -1.13 22.23
CA GLY A 17 3.49 -2.24 21.27
C GLY A 17 3.53 -3.58 22.01
N LEU A 18 3.01 -4.64 21.37
CA LEU A 18 3.11 -5.99 21.94
C LEU A 18 4.53 -6.55 21.77
N ARG A 19 5.01 -7.26 22.80
CA ARG A 19 6.25 -8.05 22.77
C ARG A 19 6.03 -9.34 23.54
N ARG A 20 5.66 -10.42 22.81
CA ARG A 20 5.27 -11.72 23.41
C ARG A 20 6.29 -12.36 24.36
N ARG A 21 7.57 -11.97 24.29
CA ARG A 21 8.64 -12.50 25.14
C ARG A 21 8.91 -11.66 26.39
N SER A 22 8.26 -10.51 26.57
CA SER A 22 8.42 -9.72 27.79
C SER A 22 7.48 -10.23 28.89
N PRO A 23 7.84 -10.08 30.18
CA PRO A 23 7.02 -10.56 31.29
C PRO A 23 5.59 -10.01 31.31
N ASP A 24 5.39 -8.78 30.82
CA ASP A 24 4.11 -8.08 30.75
C ASP A 24 3.47 -8.10 29.35
N GLY A 25 4.11 -8.76 28.38
CA GLY A 25 3.67 -8.79 26.98
C GLY A 25 3.80 -7.46 26.21
N LEU A 26 4.40 -6.42 26.80
CA LEU A 26 4.55 -5.08 26.22
C LEU A 26 5.99 -4.67 25.91
N GLN A 27 6.15 -3.77 24.96
CA GLN A 27 7.45 -3.12 24.67
C GLN A 27 7.88 -2.22 25.83
N ALA A 28 9.19 -2.03 26.00
CA ALA A 28 9.75 -1.16 27.04
C ALA A 28 9.55 0.35 26.72
N TRP A 29 9.47 0.71 25.44
CA TRP A 29 9.24 2.07 24.97
C TRP A 29 7.81 2.23 24.47
N CYS A 30 7.22 3.40 24.72
CA CYS A 30 5.93 3.76 24.16
C CYS A 30 5.98 3.83 22.63
N ARG A 31 4.81 3.80 22.00
CA ARG A 31 4.65 3.84 20.54
C ARG A 31 5.32 5.07 19.93
N ASP A 32 5.23 6.23 20.57
CA ASP A 32 5.80 7.47 20.02
C ASP A 32 7.33 7.46 20.06
N CYS A 33 7.92 7.14 21.21
CA CYS A 33 9.37 6.98 21.34
C CYS A 33 9.95 5.96 20.35
N ARG A 34 9.19 4.89 20.07
CA ARG A 34 9.57 3.87 19.09
C ARG A 34 9.43 4.36 17.65
N ARG A 35 8.34 5.08 17.33
CA ARG A 35 8.13 5.69 16.00
C ARG A 35 9.24 6.67 15.67
N GLU A 36 9.59 7.54 16.61
CA GLU A 36 10.69 8.48 16.48
C GLU A 36 12.02 7.75 16.24
N TYR A 37 12.36 6.79 17.10
CA TYR A 37 13.59 5.99 16.94
C TYR A 37 13.64 5.30 15.58
N GLN A 38 12.54 4.69 15.14
CA GLN A 38 12.47 4.04 13.83
C GLN A 38 12.63 5.03 12.68
N ARG A 39 12.03 6.23 12.78
CA ARG A 39 12.20 7.29 11.76
C ARG A 39 13.66 7.72 11.66
N ASP A 40 14.34 7.93 12.78
CA ASP A 40 15.75 8.32 12.77
C ASP A 40 16.66 7.19 12.29
N TYR A 41 16.42 5.96 12.73
CA TYR A 41 17.14 4.78 12.24
C TYR A 41 17.00 4.64 10.72
N ILE A 42 15.78 4.75 10.19
CA ILE A 42 15.56 4.72 8.74
C ILE A 42 16.29 5.90 8.08
N ARG A 43 16.22 7.12 8.63
CA ARG A 43 16.90 8.29 8.05
C ARG A 43 18.42 8.08 7.95
N GLN A 44 19.04 7.52 8.99
CA GLN A 44 20.49 7.30 9.06
C GLN A 44 20.95 6.09 8.24
N HIS A 45 20.12 5.05 8.16
CA HIS A 45 20.47 3.78 7.50
C HIS A 45 19.73 3.55 6.18
N ARG A 46 19.13 4.59 5.60
CA ARG A 46 18.46 4.49 4.30
C ARG A 46 19.49 4.24 3.20
N ASP A 47 19.59 3.00 2.76
CA ASP A 47 20.34 2.65 1.57
C ASP A 47 19.54 3.03 0.32
N LEU A 48 19.83 4.22 -0.22
CA LEU A 48 19.22 4.72 -1.45
C LEU A 48 19.54 3.82 -2.65
N ALA A 49 20.73 3.23 -2.69
CA ALA A 49 21.14 2.37 -3.80
C ALA A 49 20.31 1.08 -3.80
N ARG A 50 20.20 0.40 -2.66
CA ARG A 50 19.35 -0.79 -2.50
C ARG A 50 17.88 -0.49 -2.73
N HIS A 51 17.40 0.67 -2.27
CA HIS A 51 16.02 1.09 -2.54
C HIS A 51 15.77 1.28 -4.04
N ARG A 52 16.64 2.00 -4.74
CA ARG A 52 16.56 2.19 -6.20
C ARG A 52 16.65 0.88 -6.96
N GLU A 53 17.56 0.00 -6.55
CA GLU A 53 17.70 -1.33 -7.13
C GLU A 53 16.41 -2.15 -6.96
N SER A 54 15.80 -2.14 -5.76
CA SER A 54 14.53 -2.82 -5.51
C SER A 54 13.39 -2.25 -6.36
N GLN A 55 13.32 -0.93 -6.49
CA GLN A 55 12.32 -0.28 -7.36
C GLN A 55 12.53 -0.66 -8.83
N ASN A 56 13.78 -0.70 -9.30
CA ASN A 56 14.09 -1.11 -10.66
C ASN A 56 13.74 -2.58 -10.91
N ARG A 57 14.07 -3.48 -9.97
CA ARG A 57 13.69 -4.89 -10.05
C ARG A 57 12.18 -5.07 -10.13
N TYR A 58 11.42 -4.34 -9.31
CA TYR A 58 9.95 -4.35 -9.38
C TYR A 58 9.46 -3.87 -10.76
N ARG A 59 9.96 -2.72 -11.23
CA ARG A 59 9.58 -2.15 -12.53
C ARG A 59 9.86 -3.11 -13.70
N ILE A 60 10.99 -3.81 -13.68
CA ILE A 60 11.37 -4.79 -14.72
C ILE A 60 10.43 -5.99 -14.67
N ARG A 61 10.21 -6.58 -13.49
CA ARG A 61 9.33 -7.75 -13.32
C ARG A 61 7.88 -7.45 -13.69
N HIS A 62 7.42 -6.24 -13.44
CA HIS A 62 6.05 -5.80 -13.71
C HIS A 62 5.96 -4.83 -14.90
N ARG A 63 6.86 -4.97 -15.89
CA ARG A 63 6.92 -4.08 -17.07
C ARG A 63 5.60 -3.99 -17.83
N GLU A 64 4.89 -5.11 -17.94
CA GLU A 64 3.63 -5.21 -18.66
C GLU A 64 2.53 -4.42 -17.96
N LYS A 65 2.39 -4.61 -16.64
CA LYS A 65 1.49 -3.81 -15.80
C LYS A 65 1.78 -2.31 -15.91
N HIS A 66 3.05 -1.92 -15.82
CA HIS A 66 3.46 -0.53 -16.00
C HIS A 66 3.08 0.01 -17.39
N ARG A 67 3.31 -0.78 -18.45
CA ARG A 67 2.92 -0.40 -19.82
C ARG A 67 1.41 -0.25 -19.96
N ALA A 68 0.63 -1.19 -19.43
CA ALA A 68 -0.83 -1.18 -19.48
C ALA A 68 -1.40 0.08 -18.83
N HIS A 69 -0.96 0.38 -17.60
CA HIS A 69 -1.35 1.61 -16.90
C HIS A 69 -0.95 2.87 -17.68
N GLY A 70 0.25 2.89 -18.26
CA GLY A 70 0.73 4.03 -19.06
C GLY A 70 -0.13 4.29 -20.31
N ILE A 71 -0.53 3.23 -21.02
CA ILE A 71 -1.40 3.32 -22.20
C ILE A 71 -2.79 3.81 -21.79
N LEU A 72 -3.37 3.23 -20.74
CA LEU A 72 -4.67 3.61 -20.22
C LEU A 72 -4.70 5.10 -19.82
N ARG A 73 -3.72 5.52 -19.04
CA ARG A 73 -3.60 6.91 -18.58
C ARG A 73 -3.55 7.89 -19.76
N LYS A 74 -2.77 7.57 -20.79
CA LYS A 74 -2.70 8.40 -22.01
C LYS A 74 -4.05 8.45 -22.73
N ALA A 75 -4.76 7.32 -22.85
CA ALA A 75 -6.06 7.27 -23.51
C ALA A 75 -7.12 8.10 -22.77
N VAL A 76 -7.14 8.05 -21.43
CA VAL A 76 -8.02 8.89 -20.60
C VAL A 76 -7.65 10.37 -20.75
N GLN A 77 -6.35 10.70 -20.62
CA GLN A 77 -5.89 12.09 -20.71
C GLN A 77 -6.14 12.71 -22.09
N SER A 78 -6.08 11.92 -23.16
CA SER A 78 -6.37 12.37 -24.51
C SER A 78 -7.85 12.30 -24.90
N GLY A 79 -8.73 11.88 -23.99
CA GLY A 79 -10.18 11.69 -24.27
C GLY A 79 -10.52 10.52 -25.20
N ARG A 80 -9.53 9.70 -25.59
CA ARG A 80 -9.77 8.46 -26.39
C ARG A 80 -10.49 7.39 -25.56
N MET A 81 -10.46 7.52 -24.25
CA MET A 81 -11.21 6.69 -23.32
C MET A 81 -12.00 7.57 -22.36
N VAL A 82 -13.29 7.28 -22.25
CA VAL A 82 -14.19 7.94 -21.29
C VAL A 82 -14.24 7.09 -20.03
N VAL A 83 -14.04 7.74 -18.88
CA VAL A 83 -14.21 7.13 -17.56
C VAL A 83 -15.69 7.30 -17.16
N PRO A 84 -16.41 6.23 -16.81
CA PRO A 84 -17.79 6.34 -16.35
C PRO A 84 -17.84 7.07 -15.00
N THR A 85 -19.03 7.59 -14.65
CA THR A 85 -19.25 8.26 -13.36
C THR A 85 -19.66 7.31 -12.24
N TRP A 86 -19.90 6.04 -12.54
CA TRP A 86 -20.40 5.03 -11.61
C TRP A 86 -19.55 3.75 -11.64
N CYS A 87 -19.40 3.13 -10.47
CA CYS A 87 -18.69 1.86 -10.30
C CYS A 87 -19.45 0.74 -11.02
N GLN A 88 -18.77 0.01 -11.90
CA GLN A 88 -19.40 -1.01 -12.75
C GLN A 88 -19.90 -2.24 -12.00
N ARG A 89 -19.51 -2.41 -10.73
CA ARG A 89 -19.90 -3.55 -9.90
C ARG A 89 -21.01 -3.23 -8.89
N CYS A 90 -20.98 -2.07 -8.25
CA CYS A 90 -21.95 -1.71 -7.21
C CYS A 90 -22.78 -0.46 -7.53
N GLY A 91 -22.50 0.24 -8.64
CA GLY A 91 -23.26 1.41 -9.08
C GLY A 91 -22.99 2.71 -8.32
N CYS A 92 -22.14 2.71 -7.27
CA CYS A 92 -21.86 3.95 -6.54
C CYS A 92 -21.15 5.00 -7.41
N VAL A 93 -21.46 6.27 -7.18
CA VAL A 93 -20.82 7.41 -7.84
C VAL A 93 -19.67 7.91 -6.96
N THR A 94 -18.44 7.72 -7.42
CA THR A 94 -17.21 8.09 -6.71
C THR A 94 -16.05 8.13 -7.71
N GLU A 95 -14.86 8.50 -7.25
CA GLU A 95 -13.64 8.33 -8.03
C GLU A 95 -13.38 6.84 -8.29
N LEU A 96 -13.19 6.49 -9.55
CA LEU A 96 -13.05 5.11 -10.00
C LEU A 96 -11.59 4.77 -10.30
N GLU A 97 -11.23 3.54 -9.96
CA GLU A 97 -9.96 2.92 -10.28
C GLU A 97 -10.18 1.94 -11.44
N ALA A 98 -9.23 1.92 -12.37
CA ALA A 98 -9.23 0.93 -13.44
C ALA A 98 -8.70 -0.41 -12.92
N HIS A 99 -9.53 -1.44 -13.03
CA HIS A 99 -9.14 -2.80 -12.77
C HIS A 99 -8.79 -3.52 -14.06
N HIS A 100 -7.54 -3.98 -14.16
CA HIS A 100 -7.09 -4.84 -15.25
C HIS A 100 -7.29 -6.31 -14.86
N HIS A 101 -8.17 -7.01 -15.59
CA HIS A 101 -8.26 -8.48 -15.57
C HIS A 101 -7.12 -9.13 -16.37
N ASP A 102 -6.67 -8.45 -17.42
CA ASP A 102 -5.59 -8.88 -18.32
C ASP A 102 -4.74 -7.65 -18.71
N TYR A 103 -3.51 -7.58 -18.20
CA TYR A 103 -2.59 -6.47 -18.50
C TYR A 103 -2.08 -6.48 -19.95
N GLY A 104 -2.25 -7.59 -20.68
CA GLY A 104 -2.01 -7.68 -22.13
C GLY A 104 -3.05 -6.90 -22.95
N LYS A 105 -4.17 -6.50 -22.33
CA LYS A 105 -5.23 -5.67 -22.93
C LYS A 105 -5.38 -4.34 -22.18
N PRO A 106 -4.48 -3.36 -22.38
CA PRO A 106 -4.39 -2.14 -21.57
C PRO A 106 -5.66 -1.31 -21.41
N LEU A 107 -6.55 -1.35 -22.41
CA LEU A 107 -7.79 -0.58 -22.46
C LEU A 107 -9.03 -1.42 -22.08
N ALA A 108 -8.89 -2.73 -21.90
CA ALA A 108 -9.95 -3.60 -21.42
C ALA A 108 -9.95 -3.60 -19.89
N VAL A 109 -10.49 -2.52 -19.32
CA VAL A 109 -10.55 -2.32 -17.87
C VAL A 109 -11.98 -2.25 -17.39
N GLU A 110 -12.17 -2.64 -16.13
CA GLU A 110 -13.41 -2.42 -15.39
C GLU A 110 -13.21 -1.24 -14.43
N TRP A 111 -14.09 -0.26 -14.46
CA TRP A 111 -14.03 0.92 -13.59
C TRP A 111 -14.75 0.66 -12.28
N LEU A 112 -13.98 0.60 -11.19
CA LEU A 112 -14.47 0.17 -9.89
C LEU A 112 -14.17 1.21 -8.81
N CYS A 113 -15.04 1.35 -7.81
CA CYS A 113 -14.66 2.05 -6.59
C CYS A 113 -13.56 1.28 -5.85
N SER A 114 -12.78 1.97 -5.01
CA SER A 114 -11.66 1.37 -4.26
C SER A 114 -12.05 0.11 -3.46
N ILE A 115 -13.27 0.06 -2.92
CA ILE A 115 -13.79 -1.11 -2.20
C ILE A 115 -13.96 -2.31 -3.16
N CYS A 116 -14.66 -2.12 -4.28
CA CYS A 116 -14.88 -3.16 -5.28
C CYS A 116 -13.58 -3.60 -5.96
N HIS A 117 -12.66 -2.65 -6.21
CA HIS A 117 -11.34 -2.93 -6.77
C HIS A 117 -10.51 -3.80 -5.81
N GLY A 118 -10.47 -3.46 -4.52
CA GLY A 118 -9.81 -4.28 -3.50
C GLY A 118 -10.44 -5.67 -3.35
N LEU A 119 -11.77 -5.79 -3.47
CA LEU A 119 -12.47 -7.08 -3.47
C LEU A 119 -12.12 -7.94 -4.68
N ALA A 120 -11.97 -7.34 -5.86
CA ALA A 120 -11.60 -8.05 -7.09
C ALA A 120 -10.22 -8.72 -6.93
N HIS A 121 -9.23 -7.99 -6.41
CA HIS A 121 -7.90 -8.52 -6.10
C HIS A 121 -7.88 -9.64 -5.05
N ARG A 122 -8.81 -9.62 -4.09
CA ARG A 122 -8.92 -10.68 -3.07
C ARG A 122 -9.60 -11.95 -3.57
N SER A 123 -10.48 -11.84 -4.57
CA SER A 123 -11.34 -12.95 -5.04
C SER A 123 -10.72 -13.77 -6.17
N GLY A 124 -9.62 -13.30 -6.79
CA GLY A 124 -8.87 -14.04 -7.81
C GLY A 124 -7.69 -14.83 -7.20
N HIS A 125 -7.63 -16.14 -7.44
CA HIS A 125 -6.59 -17.03 -6.94
C HIS A 125 -5.15 -16.64 -7.36
N GLY A 126 -4.22 -16.77 -6.39
CA GLY A 126 -2.87 -17.26 -6.62
C GLY A 126 -1.88 -16.35 -7.35
N GLY A 127 -1.29 -15.37 -6.65
CA GLY A 127 -0.12 -14.68 -7.15
C GLY A 127 0.24 -13.43 -6.38
N ALA A 128 1.07 -13.59 -5.34
CA ALA A 128 1.90 -12.56 -4.69
C ALA A 128 1.40 -11.10 -4.82
N HIS A 129 0.40 -10.74 -4.02
CA HIS A 129 0.07 -9.34 -3.78
C HIS A 129 1.22 -8.68 -2.99
N ALA A 130 2.08 -7.96 -3.69
CA ALA A 130 2.95 -6.95 -3.10
C ALA A 130 2.46 -5.57 -3.53
N GLY A 131 1.81 -4.88 -2.60
CA GLY A 131 1.85 -3.43 -2.46
C GLY A 131 0.69 -2.65 -3.07
N LEU A 132 -0.20 -2.18 -2.18
CA LEU A 132 -0.51 -0.75 -2.07
C LEU A 132 0.79 0.04 -1.83
#